data_AF-A0A3D0GNC3-F1
#
_entry.id   AF-A0A3D0GNC3-F1
#
_cell.length_a   1.000
_cell.length_b   1.000
_cell.length_c   1.000
_cell.angle_alpha   90.00
_cell.angle_beta   90.00
_cell.angle_gamma   90.00
#
_symmetry.space_group_name_H-M   'P 1'
#
loop_
_entity.id
_entity.type
_entity.pdbx_description
1 polymer ?
#
loop_
_entity_poly.entity_id
_entity_poly.type
_entity_poly.pdbx_seq_one_letter_code
_entity_poly.pdbx_strand_id
1 'polypeptide(L)'
;MTPLLQSLIEKEFGATALLHDATLLTGGASQETWRIQVSQQTQLTSYCLRREHKGDTEASLEIGGIGLATEALLMQSAKAAGVAVPQIIRVLDPSDGLGNGFLMEWLEGETLGQKICHHSDFATIKSQLAAQCGHQLALIHAMDLGPLQTSGALKTMSARECIEQTYAQYLALDVSQPMLDYTARYLLDHTPEQHEYVLNHGDFRNGNLMIDPQLGLTAVLDWELASITDPAKDIAWLCVNSWRFGNNEFWVGGFGHLDDLLQV
;
A
#
# COMPACT_ATOMS: atom_id res chain seq x y z
N MET A 1 -24.51 4.27 -11.59
CA MET A 1 -23.53 3.49 -10.82
C MET A 1 -24.24 2.52 -9.88
N THR A 2 -25.19 2.99 -9.06
CA THR A 2 -25.95 2.15 -8.12
C THR A 2 -26.57 0.88 -8.73
N PRO A 3 -27.20 0.88 -9.93
CA PRO A 3 -27.72 -0.37 -10.51
C PRO A 3 -26.64 -1.39 -10.89
N LEU A 4 -25.47 -0.93 -11.32
CA LEU A 4 -24.33 -1.78 -11.66
C LEU A 4 -23.70 -2.36 -10.40
N LEU A 5 -23.58 -1.55 -9.33
CA LEU A 5 -23.12 -2.02 -8.03
C LEU A 5 -24.08 -3.05 -7.44
N GLN A 6 -25.40 -2.82 -7.48
CA GLN A 6 -26.39 -3.82 -7.06
C GLN A 6 -26.22 -5.13 -7.82
N SER A 7 -26.05 -5.07 -9.16
CA SER A 7 -25.80 -6.25 -9.98
C SER A 7 -24.51 -6.99 -9.58
N LEU A 8 -23.42 -6.26 -9.32
CA LEU A 8 -22.17 -6.84 -8.81
C LEU A 8 -22.38 -7.55 -7.46
N ILE A 9 -23.10 -6.91 -6.55
CA ILE A 9 -23.42 -7.46 -5.22
C ILE A 9 -24.25 -8.74 -5.33
N GLU A 10 -25.27 -8.78 -6.19
CA GLU A 10 -26.07 -9.98 -6.42
C GLU A 10 -25.25 -11.13 -7.02
N LYS A 11 -24.33 -10.84 -7.94
CA LYS A 11 -23.44 -11.84 -8.54
C LYS A 11 -22.50 -12.45 -7.50
N GLU A 12 -21.94 -11.63 -6.62
CA GLU A 12 -20.92 -12.07 -5.66
C GLU A 12 -21.52 -12.70 -4.41
N PHE A 13 -22.58 -12.10 -3.87
CA PHE A 13 -23.14 -12.45 -2.56
C PHE A 13 -24.50 -13.14 -2.65
N GLY A 14 -24.99 -13.39 -3.87
CA GLY A 14 -26.26 -14.07 -4.15
C GLY A 14 -27.42 -13.11 -4.40
N ALA A 15 -28.45 -13.63 -5.07
CA ALA A 15 -29.57 -12.84 -5.59
C ALA A 15 -30.42 -12.11 -4.53
N THR A 16 -30.28 -12.44 -3.25
CA THR A 16 -30.98 -11.78 -2.15
C THR A 16 -30.13 -10.70 -1.46
N ALA A 17 -28.87 -10.51 -1.87
CA ALA A 17 -28.00 -9.49 -1.33
C ALA A 17 -28.40 -8.11 -1.84
N LEU A 18 -28.45 -7.13 -0.95
CA LEU A 18 -28.88 -5.77 -1.26
C LEU A 18 -27.76 -4.78 -0.95
N LEU A 19 -27.47 -3.92 -1.91
CA LEU A 19 -26.68 -2.72 -1.70
C LEU A 19 -27.47 -1.75 -0.82
N HIS A 20 -26.99 -1.53 0.40
CA HIS A 20 -27.60 -0.61 1.36
C HIS A 20 -27.08 0.82 1.18
N ASP A 21 -25.75 0.96 1.04
CA ASP A 21 -25.09 2.25 0.84
C ASP A 21 -23.82 2.09 0.00
N ALA A 22 -23.45 3.16 -0.71
CA ALA A 22 -22.19 3.28 -1.44
C ALA A 22 -21.66 4.71 -1.33
N THR A 23 -20.66 4.90 -0.48
CA THR A 23 -20.10 6.21 -0.17
C THR A 23 -18.67 6.30 -0.67
N LEU A 24 -18.38 7.31 -1.49
CA LEU A 24 -17.01 7.65 -1.90
C LEU A 24 -16.27 8.24 -0.70
N LEU A 25 -15.10 7.67 -0.39
CA LEU A 25 -14.25 8.18 0.68
C LEU A 25 -13.39 9.34 0.19
N THR A 26 -13.18 10.31 1.06
CA THR A 26 -12.26 11.42 0.82
C THR A 26 -10.84 10.95 1.13
N GLY A 27 -9.93 10.94 0.14
CA GLY A 27 -8.52 10.60 0.40
C GLY A 27 -7.81 9.73 -0.66
N GLY A 28 -8.46 9.32 -1.75
CA GLY A 28 -7.81 8.65 -2.86
C GLY A 28 -7.20 9.65 -3.85
N ALA A 29 -5.86 9.73 -3.92
CA ALA A 29 -5.19 10.66 -4.82
C ALA A 29 -5.17 10.14 -6.28
N SER A 30 -4.89 8.85 -6.47
CA SER A 30 -4.78 8.18 -7.77
C SER A 30 -6.07 7.48 -8.19
N GLN A 31 -6.86 6.97 -7.25
CA GLN A 31 -8.00 6.08 -7.52
C GLN A 31 -9.21 6.36 -6.63
N GLU A 32 -10.41 5.97 -7.08
CA GLU A 32 -11.63 6.07 -6.27
C GLU A 32 -11.68 4.93 -5.25
N THR A 33 -11.87 5.28 -3.97
CA THR A 33 -12.08 4.31 -2.89
C THR A 33 -13.47 4.49 -2.30
N TRP A 34 -14.30 3.46 -2.40
CA TRP A 34 -15.69 3.47 -1.96
C TRP A 34 -15.89 2.54 -0.78
N ARG A 35 -16.59 3.01 0.26
CA ARG A 35 -17.20 2.13 1.25
C ARG A 35 -18.55 1.65 0.71
N ILE A 36 -18.72 0.34 0.62
CA ILE A 36 -19.95 -0.31 0.19
C ILE A 36 -20.55 -1.06 1.38
N GLN A 37 -21.83 -0.85 1.65
CA GLN A 37 -22.55 -1.62 2.66
C GLN A 37 -23.52 -2.58 1.99
N VAL A 38 -23.39 -3.86 2.32
CA VAL A 38 -24.18 -4.95 1.73
C VAL A 38 -24.97 -5.63 2.83
N SER A 39 -26.29 -5.73 2.63
CA SER A 39 -27.18 -6.51 3.46
C SER A 39 -27.35 -7.91 2.87
N GLN A 40 -27.01 -8.94 3.65
CA GLN A 40 -27.33 -10.33 3.35
C GLN A 40 -28.18 -10.90 4.49
N GLN A 41 -29.40 -11.35 4.17
CA GLN A 41 -30.37 -11.80 5.17
C GLN A 41 -30.62 -10.72 6.24
N THR A 42 -30.08 -10.88 7.45
CA THR A 42 -30.18 -9.94 8.58
C THR A 42 -28.86 -9.25 8.92
N GLN A 43 -27.78 -9.53 8.19
CA GLN A 43 -26.45 -8.99 8.47
C GLN A 43 -26.11 -7.87 7.48
N LEU A 44 -25.62 -6.75 8.01
CA LEU A 44 -25.05 -5.65 7.23
C LEU A 44 -23.53 -5.68 7.37
N THR A 45 -22.83 -5.85 6.25
CA THR A 45 -21.36 -5.94 6.20
C THR A 45 -20.81 -4.82 5.30
N SER A 46 -19.71 -4.20 5.71
CA SER A 46 -19.00 -3.21 4.90
C SER A 46 -17.92 -3.89 4.06
N TYR A 47 -17.68 -3.34 2.86
CA TYR A 47 -16.60 -3.73 1.95
C TYR A 47 -15.95 -2.46 1.38
N CYS A 48 -14.72 -2.60 0.90
CA CYS A 48 -14.03 -1.53 0.19
C CYS A 48 -14.00 -1.86 -1.31
N LEU A 49 -14.49 -0.95 -2.15
CA LEU A 49 -14.33 -1.02 -3.59
C LEU A 49 -13.28 0.00 -4.03
N ARG A 50 -12.18 -0.47 -4.61
CA ARG A 50 -11.14 0.37 -5.21
C ARG A 50 -11.26 0.29 -6.73
N ARG A 51 -11.25 1.42 -7.41
CA ARG A 51 -11.38 1.50 -8.88
C ARG A 51 -10.72 2.72 -9.47
N GLU A 52 -10.37 2.65 -10.75
CA GLU A 52 -9.88 3.79 -11.53
C GLU A 52 -10.92 4.93 -11.60
N HIS A 53 -10.43 6.17 -11.71
CA HIS A 53 -11.31 7.30 -11.99
C HIS A 53 -11.86 7.17 -13.41
N LYS A 54 -13.08 7.69 -13.61
CA LYS A 54 -13.64 7.79 -14.97
C LYS A 54 -12.79 8.73 -15.83
N GLY A 55 -12.10 8.16 -16.80
CA GLY A 55 -11.27 8.89 -17.77
C GLY A 55 -9.77 8.69 -17.58
N ASP A 56 -9.35 7.95 -16.56
CA ASP A 56 -7.98 7.46 -16.46
C ASP A 56 -7.70 6.54 -17.66
N THR A 57 -6.60 6.83 -18.35
CA THR A 57 -6.06 6.00 -19.44
C THR A 57 -4.85 5.24 -18.90
N GLU A 58 -4.35 4.22 -19.60
CA GLU A 58 -3.09 3.53 -19.21
C GLU A 58 -1.92 4.52 -18.99
N ALA A 59 -1.95 5.72 -19.61
CA ALA A 59 -0.97 6.79 -19.39
C ALA A 59 -1.02 7.43 -17.99
N SER A 60 -2.10 7.26 -17.21
CA SER A 60 -2.16 7.70 -15.81
C SER A 60 -1.34 6.80 -14.85
N LEU A 61 -0.89 5.64 -15.33
CA LEU A 61 0.07 4.75 -14.66
C LEU A 61 1.53 5.22 -14.82
N GLU A 62 1.80 6.29 -15.58
CA GLU A 62 3.16 6.74 -15.91
C GLU A 62 3.98 7.24 -14.71
N ILE A 63 3.34 7.48 -13.55
CA ILE A 63 4.06 7.78 -12.29
C ILE A 63 4.34 6.47 -11.52
N GLY A 64 4.94 5.49 -12.20
CA GLY A 64 5.59 4.33 -11.57
C GLY A 64 4.69 3.36 -10.79
N GLY A 65 3.37 3.49 -10.89
CA GLY A 65 2.42 2.62 -10.21
C GLY A 65 2.08 1.35 -11.02
N ILE A 66 1.74 0.27 -10.33
CA ILE A 66 1.19 -0.94 -10.94
C ILE A 66 -0.33 -0.78 -11.15
N GLY A 67 -0.86 -1.41 -12.20
CA GLY A 67 -2.30 -1.40 -12.46
C GLY A 67 -3.09 -2.18 -11.41
N LEU A 68 -4.36 -1.81 -11.22
CA LEU A 68 -5.29 -2.40 -10.23
C LEU A 68 -5.39 -3.93 -10.29
N ALA A 69 -5.29 -4.52 -11.47
CA ALA A 69 -5.30 -5.99 -11.63
C ALA A 69 -4.04 -6.63 -11.06
N THR A 70 -2.87 -6.04 -11.31
CA THR A 70 -1.59 -6.48 -10.72
C THR A 70 -1.61 -6.28 -9.21
N GLU A 71 -2.16 -5.15 -8.74
CA GLU A 71 -2.29 -4.86 -7.31
C GLU A 71 -3.15 -5.92 -6.60
N ALA A 72 -4.33 -6.24 -7.15
CA ALA A 72 -5.20 -7.27 -6.59
C ALA A 72 -4.51 -8.64 -6.51
N LEU A 73 -3.80 -9.03 -7.58
CA LEU A 73 -3.05 -10.29 -7.61
C LEU A 73 -1.89 -10.29 -6.60
N LEU A 74 -1.22 -9.16 -6.42
CA LEU A 74 -0.15 -9.00 -5.45
C LEU A 74 -0.69 -9.11 -4.02
N MET A 75 -1.81 -8.45 -3.71
CA MET A 75 -2.48 -8.56 -2.40
C MET A 75 -2.96 -10.00 -2.13
N GLN A 76 -3.50 -10.71 -3.13
CA GLN A 76 -3.84 -12.13 -3.00
C GLN A 76 -2.61 -12.98 -2.68
N SER A 77 -1.49 -12.73 -3.36
CA SER A 77 -0.22 -13.43 -3.12
C SER A 77 0.34 -13.11 -1.73
N ALA A 78 0.24 -11.85 -1.29
CA ALA A 78 0.66 -11.40 0.03
C ALA A 78 -0.16 -12.07 1.14
N LYS A 79 -1.49 -12.16 0.96
CA LYS A 79 -2.36 -12.89 1.89
C LYS A 79 -1.97 -14.36 1.99
N ALA A 80 -1.67 -15.01 0.86
CA ALA A 80 -1.24 -16.41 0.83
C ALA A 80 0.13 -16.63 1.52
N ALA A 81 1.01 -15.62 1.48
CA ALA A 81 2.29 -15.61 2.20
C ALA A 81 2.15 -15.27 3.71
N GLY A 82 0.94 -14.96 4.19
CA GLY A 82 0.69 -14.62 5.59
C GLY A 82 0.84 -13.14 5.93
N VAL A 83 1.09 -12.28 4.94
CA VAL A 83 1.09 -10.82 5.15
C VAL A 83 -0.32 -10.39 5.57
N ALA A 84 -0.38 -9.53 6.58
CA ALA A 84 -1.61 -8.90 7.03
C ALA A 84 -2.08 -7.91 5.97
N VAL A 85 -2.97 -8.35 5.07
CA VAL A 85 -3.59 -7.52 4.03
C VAL A 85 -5.09 -7.77 3.97
N PRO A 86 -5.88 -6.80 3.46
CA PRO A 86 -7.28 -7.02 3.15
C PRO A 86 -7.47 -8.21 2.20
N GLN A 87 -8.37 -9.13 2.53
CA GLN A 87 -8.81 -10.16 1.60
C GLN A 87 -9.47 -9.53 0.37
N ILE A 88 -8.93 -9.80 -0.81
CA ILE A 88 -9.61 -9.53 -2.08
C ILE A 88 -10.80 -10.48 -2.20
N ILE A 89 -12.00 -9.92 -2.28
CA ILE A 89 -13.24 -10.66 -2.48
C ILE A 89 -13.43 -10.93 -3.96
N ARG A 90 -13.28 -9.90 -4.80
CA ARG A 90 -13.53 -9.99 -6.23
C ARG A 90 -12.73 -8.98 -7.03
N VAL A 91 -12.13 -9.38 -8.14
CA VAL A 91 -11.63 -8.45 -9.17
C VAL A 91 -12.74 -8.17 -10.18
N LEU A 92 -12.94 -6.92 -10.57
CA LEU A 92 -14.01 -6.53 -11.51
C LEU A 92 -13.73 -7.06 -12.91
N ASP A 93 -14.78 -7.54 -13.57
CA ASP A 93 -14.74 -7.92 -14.97
C ASP A 93 -15.21 -6.76 -15.86
N PRO A 94 -14.74 -6.67 -17.12
CA PRO A 94 -15.28 -5.71 -18.09
C PRO A 94 -16.81 -5.77 -18.24
N SER A 95 -17.39 -6.96 -18.03
CA SER A 95 -18.85 -7.18 -18.07
C SER A 95 -19.63 -6.54 -16.92
N ASP A 96 -18.97 -6.12 -15.85
CA ASP A 96 -19.60 -5.42 -14.72
C ASP A 96 -19.91 -3.94 -15.05
N GLY A 97 -19.26 -3.39 -16.08
CA GLY A 97 -19.50 -2.00 -16.52
C GLY A 97 -19.06 -0.93 -15.51
N LEU A 98 -18.22 -1.31 -14.53
CA LEU A 98 -17.75 -0.46 -13.44
C LEU A 98 -16.32 0.08 -13.65
N GLY A 99 -15.66 -0.32 -14.74
CA GLY A 99 -14.23 -0.04 -14.99
C GLY A 99 -13.33 -1.09 -14.32
N ASN A 100 -12.02 -0.82 -14.32
CA ASN A 100 -11.06 -1.66 -13.63
C ASN A 100 -11.11 -1.39 -12.12
N GLY A 101 -10.94 -2.44 -11.33
CA GLY A 101 -10.97 -2.35 -9.88
C GLY A 101 -11.18 -3.68 -9.20
N PHE A 102 -11.32 -3.65 -7.89
CA PHE A 102 -11.58 -4.82 -7.07
C PHE A 102 -12.34 -4.46 -5.80
N LEU A 103 -13.13 -5.43 -5.33
CA LEU A 103 -13.81 -5.42 -4.05
C LEU A 103 -12.96 -6.21 -3.04
N MET A 104 -12.72 -5.62 -1.88
CA MET A 104 -11.98 -6.25 -0.78
C MET A 104 -12.70 -6.11 0.56
N GLU A 105 -12.24 -6.86 1.55
CA GLU A 105 -12.76 -6.77 2.91
C GLU A 105 -12.62 -5.36 3.48
N TRP A 106 -13.59 -4.97 4.30
CA TRP A 106 -13.47 -3.76 5.12
C TRP A 106 -12.81 -4.12 6.44
N LEU A 107 -11.69 -3.48 6.74
CA LEU A 107 -11.01 -3.59 8.03
C LEU A 107 -11.24 -2.30 8.82
N GLU A 108 -11.47 -2.46 10.11
CA GLU A 108 -11.51 -1.35 11.06
C GLU A 108 -10.11 -1.13 11.64
N GLY A 109 -9.73 0.13 11.81
CA GLY A 109 -8.45 0.51 12.39
C GLY A 109 -8.09 1.96 12.09
N GLU A 110 -6.95 2.38 12.58
CA GLU A 110 -6.41 3.72 12.42
C GLU A 110 -5.23 3.72 11.44
N THR A 111 -5.19 4.70 10.55
CA THR A 111 -4.07 4.91 9.62
C THR A 111 -3.42 6.28 9.82
N LEU A 112 -4.01 7.17 10.62
CA LEU A 112 -3.43 8.48 10.90
C LEU A 112 -2.22 8.34 11.83
N GLY A 113 -1.02 8.37 11.25
CA GLY A 113 0.24 8.24 11.99
C GLY A 113 0.40 9.24 13.14
N GLN A 114 -0.10 10.48 12.99
CA GLN A 114 -0.15 11.46 14.08
C GLN A 114 -0.95 10.93 15.28
N LYS A 115 -2.09 10.28 15.05
CA LYS A 115 -2.93 9.72 16.12
C LYS A 115 -2.29 8.46 16.71
N ILE A 116 -1.77 7.57 15.87
CA ILE A 116 -1.03 6.37 16.31
C ILE A 116 0.15 6.75 17.23
N CYS A 117 0.92 7.78 16.85
CA CYS A 117 2.10 8.22 17.60
C CYS A 117 1.77 8.94 18.91
N HIS A 118 0.66 9.67 18.99
CA HIS A 118 0.42 10.61 20.10
C HIS A 118 -0.79 10.29 20.98
N HIS A 119 -1.78 9.56 20.47
CA HIS A 119 -2.99 9.25 21.24
C HIS A 119 -2.74 8.14 22.27
N SER A 120 -3.40 8.24 23.42
CA SER A 120 -3.25 7.30 24.54
C SER A 120 -3.77 5.90 24.24
N ASP A 121 -4.76 5.79 23.35
CA ASP A 121 -5.38 4.50 22.99
C ASP A 121 -4.38 3.49 22.44
N PHE A 122 -3.30 3.96 21.81
CA PHE A 122 -2.26 3.11 21.23
C PHE A 122 -1.07 2.87 22.18
N ALA A 123 -1.08 3.42 23.40
CA ALA A 123 0.07 3.37 24.29
C ALA A 123 0.53 1.94 24.61
N THR A 124 -0.41 0.99 24.70
CA THR A 124 -0.13 -0.42 25.01
C THR A 124 0.50 -1.19 23.86
N ILE A 125 0.32 -0.73 22.61
CA ILE A 125 0.80 -1.45 21.42
C ILE A 125 2.04 -0.82 20.79
N LYS A 126 2.47 0.39 21.20
CA LYS A 126 3.58 1.10 20.54
C LYS A 126 4.89 0.33 20.53
N SER A 127 5.26 -0.27 21.66
CA SER A 127 6.53 -1.01 21.80
C SER A 127 6.60 -2.27 20.93
N GLN A 128 5.46 -2.81 20.49
CA GLN A 128 5.43 -3.98 19.59
C GLN A 128 5.30 -3.59 18.11
N LEU A 129 4.90 -2.35 17.79
CA LEU A 129 4.62 -1.97 16.40
C LEU A 129 5.84 -2.08 15.49
N ALA A 130 7.04 -1.71 15.97
CA ALA A 130 8.26 -1.81 15.16
C ALA A 130 8.57 -3.26 14.81
N ALA A 131 8.51 -4.18 15.78
CA ALA A 131 8.70 -5.60 15.54
C ALA A 131 7.62 -6.20 14.62
N GLN A 132 6.35 -5.78 14.78
CA GLN A 132 5.26 -6.19 13.89
C GLN A 132 5.49 -5.70 12.46
N CYS A 133 5.95 -4.45 12.27
CA CYS A 133 6.33 -3.92 10.96
C CYS A 133 7.46 -4.73 10.33
N GLY A 134 8.48 -5.07 11.13
CA GLY A 134 9.61 -5.89 10.69
C GLY A 134 9.14 -7.26 10.22
N HIS A 135 8.20 -7.85 10.95
CA HIS A 135 7.65 -9.16 10.61
C HIS A 135 6.88 -9.12 9.29
N GLN A 136 6.07 -8.07 9.08
CA GLN A 136 5.40 -7.88 7.79
C GLN A 136 6.40 -7.68 6.66
N LEU A 137 7.42 -6.83 6.83
CA LEU A 137 8.45 -6.64 5.81
C LEU A 137 9.20 -7.93 5.50
N ALA A 138 9.54 -8.73 6.50
CA ALA A 138 10.18 -10.03 6.30
C ALA A 138 9.31 -10.98 5.47
N LEU A 139 7.99 -11.04 5.75
CA LEU A 139 7.05 -11.82 4.95
C LEU A 139 6.98 -11.31 3.50
N ILE A 140 6.88 -9.99 3.31
CA ILE A 140 6.83 -9.33 1.99
C ILE A 140 8.10 -9.64 1.18
N HIS A 141 9.27 -9.46 1.80
CA HIS A 141 10.58 -9.64 1.17
C HIS A 141 10.84 -11.11 0.83
N ALA A 142 10.21 -12.05 1.55
CA ALA A 142 10.31 -13.49 1.31
C ALA A 142 9.21 -14.04 0.37
N MET A 143 8.31 -13.20 -0.16
CA MET A 143 7.21 -13.66 -1.00
C MET A 143 7.71 -14.34 -2.29
N ASP A 144 7.21 -15.55 -2.55
CA ASP A 144 7.29 -16.14 -3.88
C ASP A 144 6.23 -15.50 -4.78
N LEU A 145 6.68 -14.69 -5.74
CA LEU A 145 5.82 -13.99 -6.67
C LEU A 145 5.33 -14.88 -7.83
N GLY A 146 5.89 -16.08 -7.99
CA GLY A 146 5.52 -17.02 -9.03
C GLY A 146 5.37 -16.35 -10.41
N PRO A 147 4.17 -16.37 -11.04
CA PRO A 147 3.95 -15.73 -12.33
C PRO A 147 4.22 -14.22 -12.36
N LEU A 148 4.00 -13.48 -11.26
CA LEU A 148 4.24 -12.02 -11.17
C LEU A 148 5.72 -11.68 -11.35
N GLN A 149 6.62 -12.57 -10.95
CA GLN A 149 8.07 -12.41 -11.15
C GLN A 149 8.43 -12.29 -12.65
N THR A 150 7.68 -13.00 -13.50
CA THR A 150 7.99 -13.17 -14.93
C THR A 150 7.05 -12.40 -15.86
N SER A 151 5.97 -11.83 -15.34
CA SER A 151 4.95 -11.14 -16.14
C SER A 151 5.43 -9.78 -16.68
N GLY A 152 6.51 -9.23 -16.13
CA GLY A 152 6.94 -7.86 -16.39
C GLY A 152 6.06 -6.78 -15.74
N ALA A 153 5.07 -7.19 -14.92
CA ALA A 153 4.16 -6.27 -14.26
C ALA A 153 4.79 -5.52 -13.08
N LEU A 154 5.85 -6.08 -12.49
CA LEU A 154 6.64 -5.44 -11.43
C LEU A 154 7.97 -4.97 -12.02
N LYS A 155 8.24 -3.68 -11.91
CA LYS A 155 9.51 -3.12 -12.37
C LYS A 155 10.64 -3.59 -11.45
N THR A 156 11.71 -4.10 -12.06
CA THR A 156 12.96 -4.37 -11.35
C THR A 156 13.89 -3.18 -11.51
N MET A 157 14.43 -2.67 -10.41
CA MET A 157 15.31 -1.50 -10.42
C MET A 157 16.42 -1.62 -9.39
N SER A 158 17.63 -1.28 -9.82
CA SER A 158 18.75 -1.01 -8.93
C SER A 158 18.56 0.28 -8.15
N ALA A 159 19.29 0.42 -7.03
CA ALA A 159 19.32 1.66 -6.26
C ALA A 159 19.79 2.84 -7.13
N ARG A 160 20.78 2.60 -8.00
CA ARG A 160 21.25 3.58 -8.98
C ARG A 160 20.15 4.00 -9.95
N GLU A 161 19.45 3.05 -10.56
CA GLU A 161 18.35 3.35 -11.49
C GLU A 161 17.20 4.10 -10.80
N CYS A 162 16.90 3.79 -9.53
CA CYS A 162 15.92 4.55 -8.75
C CYS A 162 16.36 6.01 -8.60
N ILE A 163 17.61 6.27 -8.20
CA ILE A 163 18.15 7.62 -8.06
C ILE A 163 18.12 8.36 -9.40
N GLU A 164 18.58 7.72 -10.48
CA GLU A 164 18.61 8.30 -11.83
C GLU A 164 17.21 8.64 -12.33
N GLN A 165 16.23 7.74 -12.14
CA GLN A 165 14.85 7.99 -12.53
C GLN A 165 14.23 9.15 -11.74
N THR A 166 14.35 9.14 -10.41
CA THR A 166 13.80 10.22 -9.57
C THR A 166 14.46 11.56 -9.89
N TYR A 167 15.77 11.56 -10.15
CA TYR A 167 16.48 12.77 -10.54
C TYR A 167 16.03 13.30 -11.90
N ALA A 168 15.84 12.41 -12.89
CA ALA A 168 15.32 12.80 -14.20
C ALA A 168 13.89 13.37 -14.11
N GLN A 169 13.03 12.78 -13.28
CA GLN A 169 11.68 13.29 -13.01
C GLN A 169 11.72 14.69 -12.38
N TYR A 170 12.63 14.92 -11.42
CA TYR A 170 12.84 16.24 -10.84
C TYR A 170 13.31 17.27 -11.88
N LEU A 171 14.28 16.92 -12.73
CA LEU A 171 14.76 17.82 -13.79
C LEU A 171 13.66 18.21 -14.78
N ALA A 172 12.75 17.27 -15.08
CA ALA A 172 11.61 17.53 -15.97
C ALA A 172 10.59 18.53 -15.39
N LEU A 173 10.60 18.79 -14.08
CA LEU A 173 9.77 19.84 -13.47
C LEU A 173 10.26 21.25 -13.82
N ASP A 174 11.48 21.40 -14.38
CA ASP A 174 12.09 22.68 -14.74
C ASP A 174 12.16 23.69 -13.56
N VAL A 175 12.42 23.17 -12.36
CA VAL A 175 12.60 23.96 -11.14
C VAL A 175 14.00 23.75 -10.59
N SER A 176 14.75 24.84 -10.37
CA SER A 176 16.09 24.76 -9.80
C SER A 176 16.06 24.60 -8.28
N GLN A 177 16.57 23.46 -7.80
CA GLN A 177 16.74 23.13 -6.39
C GLN A 177 18.15 22.56 -6.16
N PRO A 178 19.18 23.40 -5.91
CA PRO A 178 20.58 22.96 -5.81
C PRO A 178 20.83 21.85 -4.78
N MET A 179 20.02 21.80 -3.70
CA MET A 179 20.10 20.72 -2.71
C MET A 179 19.71 19.36 -3.29
N LEU A 180 18.73 19.30 -4.19
CA LEU A 180 18.33 18.06 -4.86
C LEU A 180 19.38 17.62 -5.88
N ASP A 181 19.96 18.56 -6.63
CA ASP A 181 21.10 18.30 -7.54
C ASP A 181 22.30 17.71 -6.80
N TYR A 182 22.69 18.34 -5.69
CA TYR A 182 23.77 17.85 -4.83
C TYR A 182 23.45 16.46 -4.26
N THR A 183 22.22 16.27 -3.76
CA THR A 183 21.79 14.99 -3.17
C THR A 183 21.83 13.86 -4.19
N ALA A 184 21.27 14.07 -5.39
CA ALA A 184 21.30 13.07 -6.45
C ALA A 184 22.73 12.69 -6.82
N ARG A 185 23.62 13.69 -7.01
CA ARG A 185 25.03 13.43 -7.29
C ARG A 185 25.71 12.65 -6.18
N TYR A 186 25.51 13.06 -4.93
CA TYR A 186 26.08 12.39 -3.77
C TYR A 186 25.64 10.93 -3.68
N LEU A 187 24.34 10.65 -3.85
CA LEU A 187 23.80 9.29 -3.80
C LEU A 187 24.33 8.40 -4.94
N LEU A 188 24.51 8.96 -6.14
CA LEU A 188 25.10 8.23 -7.28
C LEU A 188 26.58 7.88 -7.04
N ASP A 189 27.33 8.79 -6.41
CA ASP A 189 28.74 8.56 -6.09
C ASP A 189 28.94 7.59 -4.91
N HIS A 190 27.90 7.38 -4.09
CA HIS A 190 27.91 6.52 -2.90
C HIS A 190 26.89 5.39 -2.95
N THR A 191 26.48 4.97 -4.16
CA THR A 191 25.51 3.88 -4.29
C THR A 191 26.10 2.58 -3.71
N PRO A 192 25.40 1.90 -2.78
CA PRO A 192 25.92 0.68 -2.17
C PRO A 192 26.05 -0.45 -3.20
N GLU A 193 26.96 -1.40 -2.94
CA GLU A 193 27.02 -2.66 -3.68
C GLU A 193 25.75 -3.47 -3.42
N GLN A 194 25.21 -4.07 -4.48
CA GLN A 194 23.92 -4.75 -4.45
C GLN A 194 24.08 -6.23 -4.15
N HIS A 195 23.23 -6.76 -3.27
CA HIS A 195 23.26 -8.16 -2.87
C HIS A 195 22.14 -8.97 -3.53
N GLU A 196 20.89 -8.65 -3.23
CA GLU A 196 19.72 -9.38 -3.71
C GLU A 196 18.54 -8.41 -3.83
N TYR A 197 17.70 -8.60 -4.86
CA TYR A 197 16.46 -7.83 -4.99
C TYR A 197 15.29 -8.68 -4.55
N VAL A 198 14.39 -8.05 -3.80
CA VAL A 198 13.17 -8.65 -3.31
C VAL A 198 11.98 -7.78 -3.66
N LEU A 199 10.79 -8.32 -3.49
CA LEU A 199 9.58 -7.51 -3.51
C LEU A 199 9.67 -6.44 -2.42
N ASN A 200 9.55 -5.18 -2.81
CA ASN A 200 9.30 -4.07 -1.91
C ASN A 200 7.86 -3.62 -2.08
N HIS A 201 7.24 -3.23 -0.97
CA HIS A 201 5.94 -2.56 -0.95
C HIS A 201 6.00 -1.18 -1.64
N GLY A 202 7.12 -0.47 -1.46
CA GLY A 202 7.39 0.81 -2.14
C GLY A 202 6.90 2.04 -1.36
N ASP A 203 5.77 1.95 -0.66
CA ASP A 203 5.26 3.00 0.24
C ASP A 203 4.93 2.46 1.65
N PHE A 204 5.82 1.65 2.24
CA PHE A 204 5.62 1.06 3.57
C PHE A 204 5.80 2.12 4.69
N ARG A 205 4.71 2.74 5.14
CA ARG A 205 4.70 3.84 6.13
C ARG A 205 3.37 3.91 6.90
N ASN A 206 3.36 4.60 8.05
CA ASN A 206 2.18 4.78 8.91
C ASN A 206 0.83 4.93 8.19
N GLY A 207 0.72 5.83 7.20
CA GLY A 207 -0.57 6.06 6.52
C GLY A 207 -1.07 4.90 5.65
N ASN A 208 -0.24 3.90 5.41
CA ASN A 208 -0.56 2.68 4.66
C ASN A 208 -0.52 1.45 5.59
N LEU A 209 -0.39 1.66 6.90
CA LEU A 209 -0.49 0.62 7.91
C LEU A 209 -1.77 0.87 8.71
N MET A 210 -2.64 -0.13 8.75
CA MET A 210 -3.81 -0.09 9.61
C MET A 210 -3.44 -0.65 10.98
N ILE A 211 -3.69 0.14 12.01
CA ILE A 211 -3.36 -0.18 13.40
C ILE A 211 -4.64 -0.27 14.23
N ASP A 212 -4.82 -1.39 14.89
CA ASP A 212 -5.82 -1.59 15.93
C ASP A 212 -5.23 -1.24 17.31
N PRO A 213 -5.94 -0.52 18.18
CA PRO A 213 -5.43 -0.13 19.50
C PRO A 213 -5.10 -1.29 20.45
N GLN A 214 -5.66 -2.49 20.20
CA GLN A 214 -5.45 -3.67 21.02
C GLN A 214 -4.52 -4.69 20.35
N LEU A 215 -4.66 -4.93 19.05
CA LEU A 215 -3.93 -5.95 18.30
C LEU A 215 -2.62 -5.43 17.69
N GLY A 216 -2.50 -4.11 17.45
CA GLY A 216 -1.39 -3.51 16.72
C GLY A 216 -1.63 -3.55 15.20
N LEU A 217 -0.60 -3.85 14.40
CA LEU A 217 -0.71 -3.86 12.94
C LEU A 217 -1.67 -4.95 12.46
N THR A 218 -2.75 -4.55 11.78
CA THR A 218 -3.79 -5.45 11.24
C THR A 218 -3.82 -5.48 9.71
N ALA A 219 -3.29 -4.46 9.02
CA ALA A 219 -3.22 -4.45 7.57
C ALA A 219 -2.08 -3.60 7.01
N VAL A 220 -1.49 -4.07 5.91
CA VAL A 220 -0.64 -3.33 4.99
C VAL A 220 -1.48 -3.01 3.75
N LEU A 221 -1.63 -1.72 3.46
CA LEU A 221 -2.52 -1.16 2.45
C LEU A 221 -1.70 -0.52 1.32
N ASP A 222 -2.37 -0.28 0.19
CA ASP A 222 -1.85 0.54 -0.92
C ASP A 222 -0.54 0.03 -1.53
N TRP A 223 -0.67 -0.99 -2.37
CA TRP A 223 0.44 -1.72 -2.98
C TRP A 223 0.80 -1.19 -4.37
N GLU A 224 0.29 -0.01 -4.74
CA GLU A 224 0.41 0.54 -6.08
C GLU A 224 1.87 0.85 -6.48
N LEU A 225 2.78 1.07 -5.52
CA LEU A 225 4.19 1.35 -5.79
C LEU A 225 5.13 0.14 -5.66
N ALA A 226 4.56 -1.06 -5.61
CA ALA A 226 5.33 -2.28 -5.45
C ALA A 226 6.33 -2.50 -6.60
N SER A 227 7.55 -2.90 -6.24
CA SER A 227 8.66 -3.06 -7.20
C SER A 227 9.68 -4.07 -6.68
N ILE A 228 10.53 -4.60 -7.58
CA ILE A 228 11.62 -5.51 -7.23
C ILE A 228 12.91 -4.70 -7.10
N THR A 229 13.42 -4.56 -5.88
CA THR A 229 14.59 -3.73 -5.59
C THR A 229 15.24 -4.11 -4.26
N ASP A 230 16.23 -3.32 -3.83
CA ASP A 230 16.94 -3.52 -2.57
C ASP A 230 15.97 -3.45 -1.37
N PRO A 231 15.94 -4.46 -0.47
CA PRO A 231 15.07 -4.48 0.71
C PRO A 231 15.27 -3.28 1.65
N ALA A 232 16.46 -2.68 1.65
CA ALA A 232 16.75 -1.51 2.46
C ALA A 232 15.85 -0.32 2.12
N LYS A 233 15.27 -0.27 0.91
CA LYS A 233 14.37 0.81 0.49
C LYS A 233 13.12 0.87 1.38
N ASP A 234 12.40 -0.24 1.56
CA ASP A 234 11.20 -0.26 2.42
C ASP A 234 11.54 0.04 3.90
N ILE A 235 12.63 -0.55 4.41
CA ILE A 235 13.08 -0.35 5.79
C ILE A 235 13.42 1.13 6.02
N ALA A 236 14.20 1.72 5.13
CA ALA A 236 14.58 3.13 5.20
C ALA A 236 13.36 4.05 5.00
N TRP A 237 12.40 3.66 4.15
CA TRP A 237 11.22 4.45 3.88
C TRP A 237 10.40 4.67 5.15
N LEU A 238 10.09 3.62 5.91
CA LEU A 238 9.41 3.74 7.20
C LEU A 238 10.18 4.61 8.21
N CYS A 239 11.50 4.70 8.05
CA CYS A 239 12.37 5.49 8.90
C CYS A 239 12.50 6.96 8.49
N VAL A 240 11.91 7.41 7.38
CA VAL A 240 12.03 8.81 6.94
C VAL A 240 11.38 9.77 7.95
N ASN A 241 12.03 10.91 8.20
CA ASN A 241 11.59 11.90 9.19
C ASN A 241 10.12 12.33 9.04
N SER A 242 9.62 12.44 7.80
CA SER A 242 8.23 12.81 7.50
C SER A 242 7.20 11.85 8.13
N TRP A 243 7.58 10.59 8.37
CA TRP A 243 6.71 9.58 8.93
C TRP A 243 6.87 9.39 10.44
N ARG A 244 7.69 10.23 11.09
CA ARG A 244 7.93 10.18 12.54
C ARG A 244 7.02 11.11 13.34
N PHE A 245 6.26 11.99 12.68
CA PHE A 245 5.26 12.87 13.33
C PHE A 245 5.81 13.68 14.52
N GLY A 246 7.06 14.16 14.40
CA GLY A 246 7.75 14.94 15.43
C GLY A 246 8.50 14.12 16.49
N ASN A 247 8.37 12.79 16.49
CA ASN A 247 9.06 11.89 17.41
C ASN A 247 10.45 11.49 16.86
N ASN A 248 11.42 12.38 16.94
CA ASN A 248 12.76 12.14 16.37
C ASN A 248 13.57 11.03 17.08
N GLU A 249 13.20 10.69 18.32
CA GLU A 249 13.78 9.58 19.09
C GLU A 249 13.42 8.22 18.50
N PHE A 250 12.19 8.08 17.98
CA PHE A 250 11.65 6.84 17.43
C PHE A 250 11.75 6.85 15.91
N TRP A 251 12.75 6.16 15.39
CA TRP A 251 13.06 6.20 13.96
C TRP A 251 12.01 5.48 13.12
N VAL A 252 11.45 4.38 13.64
CA VAL A 252 10.47 3.56 12.94
C VAL A 252 9.10 4.17 13.12
N GLY A 253 8.63 4.89 12.09
CA GLY A 253 7.29 5.47 12.05
C GLY A 253 6.95 6.41 13.22
N GLY A 254 7.92 6.88 14.01
CA GLY A 254 7.66 7.69 15.21
C GLY A 254 7.17 6.91 16.43
N PHE A 255 7.17 5.57 16.40
CA PHE A 255 6.68 4.71 17.49
C PHE A 255 7.67 3.65 17.99
N GLY A 256 8.78 3.37 17.30
CA GLY A 256 9.78 2.40 17.76
C GLY A 256 11.20 2.62 17.23
N HIS A 257 12.12 1.78 17.67
CA HIS A 257 13.54 1.85 17.29
C HIS A 257 13.87 0.90 16.14
N LEU A 258 14.95 1.21 15.41
CA LEU A 258 15.40 0.40 14.28
C LEU A 258 15.79 -1.02 14.72
N ASP A 259 16.41 -1.16 15.90
CA ASP A 259 16.79 -2.48 16.41
C ASP A 259 15.56 -3.39 16.55
N ASP A 260 14.42 -2.87 17.04
CA ASP A 260 13.17 -3.63 17.18
C ASP A 260 12.59 -4.07 15.83
N LEU A 261 12.75 -3.24 14.79
CA LEU A 261 12.32 -3.54 13.42
C LEU A 261 13.15 -4.68 12.81
N LEU A 262 14.42 -4.81 13.20
CA LEU A 262 15.36 -5.76 12.61
C LEU A 262 15.50 -7.08 13.39
N GLN A 263 14.73 -7.30 14.46
CA GLN A 263 14.83 -8.54 15.29
C GLN A 263 14.12 -9.76 14.70
N VAL A 264 13.77 -9.73 13.41
CA VAL A 264 12.89 -10.71 12.74
C VAL A 264 13.63 -11.83 12.03
#